data_AF-A0A6L6QI59-F1
#
_entry.id   AF-A0A6L6QI59-F1
#
_cell.length_a   1.000
_cell.length_b   1.000
_cell.length_c   1.000
_cell.angle_alpha   90.00
_cell.angle_beta   90.00
_cell.angle_gamma   90.00
#
_symmetry.space_group_name_H-M   'P 1'
#
loop_
_entity.id
_entity.type
_entity.pdbx_description
1 polymer ?
#
loop_
_entity_poly.entity_id
_entity_poly.type
_entity_poly.pdbx_seq_one_letter_code
_entity_poly.pdbx_strand_id
1 'polypeptide(L)'
;METLMVRKLIALAVISLSLGACDMVAAVKDGMAQSEAAAESIEKQVGVKPQVGFSYHNGSFTAATIQFPSIPSASLPEVEKITRKAVLDSFKGEPENLVVSFVFKKNGS
;
A
#
# COMPACT_ATOMS: atom_id res chain seq x y z
N MET A 1 37.84 28.97 -14.08
CA MET A 1 37.27 27.74 -14.69
C MET A 1 36.76 26.77 -13.64
N GLU A 2 37.48 26.58 -12.52
CA GLU A 2 37.15 25.59 -11.48
C GLU A 2 35.80 25.82 -10.78
N THR A 3 35.46 27.06 -10.41
CA THR A 3 34.17 27.39 -9.77
C THR A 3 32.95 27.20 -10.68
N LEU A 4 33.13 27.32 -12.00
CA LEU A 4 32.06 27.09 -12.98
C LEU A 4 31.80 25.59 -13.18
N MET A 5 32.85 24.77 -13.18
CA MET A 5 32.75 23.31 -13.24
C MET A 5 32.10 22.73 -11.97
N VAL A 6 32.51 23.19 -10.79
CA VAL A 6 31.93 22.74 -9.50
C VAL A 6 30.44 23.11 -9.40
N ARG A 7 30.05 24.32 -9.83
CA ARG A 7 28.62 24.72 -9.88
C ARG A 7 27.80 23.86 -10.84
N LYS A 8 28.36 23.49 -12.00
CA LYS A 8 27.71 22.56 -12.93
C LYS A 8 27.56 21.17 -12.34
N LEU A 9 28.57 20.64 -11.66
CA LEU A 9 28.52 19.34 -10.99
C LEU A 9 27.47 19.31 -9.88
N ILE A 10 27.38 20.37 -9.06
CA ILE A 10 26.35 20.50 -8.02
C ILE A 10 24.95 20.56 -8.65
N ALA A 11 24.77 21.36 -9.72
CA ALA A 11 23.49 21.44 -10.41
C ALA A 11 23.07 20.10 -11.03
N LEU A 12 24.01 19.37 -11.65
CA LEU A 12 23.78 18.02 -12.18
C LEU A 12 23.43 17.02 -11.08
N ALA A 13 24.11 17.07 -9.93
CA ALA A 13 23.81 16.22 -8.79
C ALA A 13 22.38 16.47 -8.26
N VAL A 14 22.00 17.74 -8.07
CA VAL A 14 20.66 18.12 -7.59
C VAL A 14 19.56 17.72 -8.59
N ILE A 15 19.79 17.88 -9.88
CA ILE A 15 18.85 17.45 -10.93
C ILE A 15 18.74 15.92 -10.95
N SER A 16 19.84 15.19 -10.86
CA SER A 16 19.79 13.71 -10.87
C SER A 16 19.03 13.13 -9.67
N LEU A 17 19.06 13.80 -8.52
CA LEU A 17 18.31 13.39 -7.33
C LEU A 17 16.82 13.70 -7.41
N SER A 18 16.40 14.73 -8.17
CA SER A 18 15.00 15.10 -8.30
C SER A 18 14.20 14.22 -9.26
N LEU A 19 14.85 13.58 -10.24
CA LEU A 19 14.16 12.69 -11.19
C LEU A 19 13.65 11.39 -10.54
N GLY A 20 14.37 10.82 -9.57
CA GLY A 20 13.95 9.58 -8.89
C GLY A 20 12.92 9.80 -7.77
N ALA A 21 12.83 11.02 -7.22
CA ALA A 21 11.96 11.32 -6.10
C ALA A 21 10.48 11.55 -6.50
N CYS A 22 10.23 12.07 -7.71
CA CYS A 22 8.85 12.35 -8.16
C CYS A 22 8.03 11.07 -8.31
N ASP A 23 8.62 10.02 -8.88
CA ASP A 23 7.92 8.76 -9.16
C ASP A 23 7.58 8.00 -7.86
N MET A 24 8.51 7.99 -6.90
CA MET A 24 8.30 7.36 -5.60
C MET A 24 7.23 8.08 -4.76
N VAL A 25 7.21 9.41 -4.77
CA VAL A 25 6.22 10.18 -4.00
C VAL A 25 4.82 10.02 -4.61
N ALA A 26 4.70 9.96 -5.93
CA ALA A 26 3.43 9.67 -6.61
C ALA A 26 2.94 8.24 -6.29
N ALA A 27 3.83 7.24 -6.38
CA ALA A 27 3.50 5.85 -6.08
C ALA A 27 3.03 5.63 -4.63
N VAL A 28 3.65 6.33 -3.66
CA VAL A 28 3.23 6.26 -2.25
C VAL A 28 1.84 6.88 -2.05
N LYS A 29 1.58 8.05 -2.65
CA LYS A 29 0.27 8.72 -2.56
C LYS A 29 -0.83 7.90 -3.21
N ASP A 30 -0.57 7.34 -4.38
CA ASP A 30 -1.52 6.47 -5.08
C ASP A 30 -1.79 5.21 -4.25
N GLY A 31 -0.75 4.56 -3.71
CA GLY A 31 -0.90 3.39 -2.86
C GLY A 31 -1.73 3.65 -1.59
N MET A 32 -1.61 4.82 -0.97
CA MET A 32 -2.45 5.21 0.17
C MET A 32 -3.93 5.33 -0.23
N ALA A 33 -4.23 6.00 -1.34
CA ALA A 33 -5.60 6.13 -1.84
C ALA A 33 -6.20 4.77 -2.22
N GLN A 34 -5.39 3.89 -2.83
CA GLN A 34 -5.79 2.52 -3.16
C GLN A 34 -6.07 1.66 -1.92
N SER A 35 -5.21 1.77 -0.90
CA SER A 35 -5.42 1.13 0.41
C SER A 35 -6.74 1.57 1.05
N GLU A 36 -7.04 2.87 1.01
CA GLU A 36 -8.28 3.40 1.58
C GLU A 36 -9.50 2.92 0.81
N ALA A 37 -9.46 2.95 -0.52
CA ALA A 37 -10.53 2.43 -1.37
C ALA A 37 -10.78 0.92 -1.13
N ALA A 38 -9.71 0.13 -0.99
CA ALA A 38 -9.82 -1.29 -0.66
C ALA A 38 -10.46 -1.48 0.73
N ALA A 39 -10.03 -0.73 1.74
CA ALA A 39 -10.57 -0.80 3.09
C ALA A 39 -12.07 -0.48 3.12
N GLU A 40 -12.51 0.57 2.42
CA GLU A 40 -13.93 0.93 2.32
C GLU A 40 -14.76 -0.11 1.56
N SER A 41 -14.20 -0.69 0.50
CA SER A 41 -14.86 -1.76 -0.26
C SER A 41 -15.06 -3.02 0.59
N ILE A 42 -14.07 -3.36 1.42
CA ILE A 42 -14.16 -4.47 2.36
C ILE A 42 -15.19 -4.17 3.45
N GLU A 43 -15.13 -2.98 4.06
CA GLU A 43 -16.07 -2.54 5.10
C GLU A 43 -17.53 -2.65 4.65
N LYS A 44 -17.85 -2.24 3.42
CA LYS A 44 -19.20 -2.35 2.84
C LYS A 44 -19.71 -3.79 2.75
N GLN A 45 -18.82 -4.77 2.65
CA GLN A 45 -19.18 -6.17 2.47
C GLN A 45 -19.19 -6.96 3.79
N VAL A 46 -18.25 -6.68 4.71
CA VAL A 46 -18.11 -7.44 5.96
C VAL A 46 -18.42 -6.63 7.23
N GLY A 47 -18.76 -5.35 7.10
CA GLY A 47 -19.17 -4.46 8.20
C GLY A 47 -18.05 -4.00 9.12
N VAL A 48 -16.81 -4.46 8.89
CA VAL A 48 -15.63 -4.09 9.68
C VAL A 48 -14.60 -3.49 8.74
N LYS A 49 -14.13 -2.27 9.03
CA LYS A 49 -13.07 -1.62 8.27
C LYS A 49 -11.70 -2.18 8.67
N PRO A 50 -10.99 -2.88 7.77
CA PRO A 50 -9.62 -3.27 8.02
C PRO A 50 -8.65 -2.13 7.73
N GLN A 51 -7.42 -2.26 8.23
CA GLN A 51 -6.28 -1.53 7.72
C GLN A 51 -5.71 -2.28 6.51
N VAL A 52 -5.44 -1.57 5.42
CA VAL A 52 -4.87 -2.16 4.21
C VAL A 52 -3.48 -1.56 3.98
N GLY A 53 -2.46 -2.42 4.00
CA GLY A 53 -1.10 -2.10 3.64
C GLY A 53 -0.71 -2.77 2.32
N PHE A 54 0.31 -2.22 1.68
CA PHE A 54 0.88 -2.74 0.43
C PHE A 54 2.41 -2.73 0.53
N SER A 55 3.05 -3.65 -0.17
CA SER A 55 4.51 -3.71 -0.30
C SER A 55 4.88 -3.84 -1.77
N TYR A 56 5.78 -2.96 -2.20
CA TYR A 56 6.44 -3.07 -3.49
C TYR A 56 7.93 -3.31 -3.28
N HIS A 57 8.48 -4.26 -4.02
CA HIS A 57 9.92 -4.50 -4.05
C HIS A 57 10.40 -4.44 -5.50
N ASN A 58 11.34 -3.54 -5.79
CA ASN A 58 11.87 -3.31 -7.13
C ASN A 58 10.77 -3.09 -8.21
N GLY A 59 9.68 -2.42 -7.84
CA GLY A 59 8.54 -2.16 -8.73
C GLY A 59 7.53 -3.30 -8.87
N SER A 60 7.78 -4.47 -8.27
CA SER A 60 6.83 -5.58 -8.22
C SER A 60 5.92 -5.49 -7.00
N PHE A 61 4.63 -5.77 -7.16
CA PHE A 61 3.65 -5.80 -6.06
C PHE A 61 3.78 -7.13 -5.29
N THR A 62 4.52 -7.13 -4.20
CA THR A 62 4.88 -8.38 -3.50
C THR A 62 3.81 -8.84 -2.52
N ALA A 63 3.19 -7.89 -1.80
CA ALA A 63 2.20 -8.24 -0.78
C ALA A 63 1.14 -7.18 -0.56
N ALA A 64 -0.10 -7.62 -0.40
CA ALA A 64 -1.17 -6.84 0.22
C ALA A 64 -1.46 -7.39 1.61
N THR A 65 -1.44 -6.52 2.61
CA THR A 65 -1.71 -6.90 4.02
C THR A 65 -3.02 -6.28 4.47
N ILE A 66 -3.97 -7.11 4.86
CA ILE A 66 -5.27 -6.72 5.38
C ILE A 66 -5.31 -7.10 6.86
N GLN A 67 -5.43 -6.09 7.71
CA GLN A 67 -5.51 -6.29 9.15
C GLN A 67 -6.88 -5.86 9.65
N PHE A 68 -7.67 -6.84 10.08
CA PHE A 68 -8.94 -6.59 10.71
C PHE A 68 -8.76 -6.31 12.22
N PRO A 69 -9.42 -5.27 12.75
CA PRO A 69 -9.38 -4.95 14.18
C PRO A 69 -10.21 -5.92 15.05
N SER A 70 -11.00 -6.80 14.43
CA SER A 70 -11.84 -7.83 15.06
C SER A 70 -12.18 -8.91 14.02
N ILE A 71 -12.75 -10.05 14.46
CA ILE A 71 -13.25 -11.06 13.52
C ILE A 71 -14.55 -10.56 12.88
N PRO A 72 -14.62 -10.44 11.53
CA PRO A 72 -15.87 -10.12 10.84
C PRO A 72 -16.87 -11.27 10.93
N SER A 73 -18.16 -10.99 10.73
CA SER A 73 -19.21 -12.02 10.72
C SER A 73 -19.12 -12.98 9.53
N ALA A 74 -18.43 -12.58 8.47
CA ALA A 74 -18.20 -13.40 7.29
C ALA A 74 -17.30 -14.61 7.59
N SER A 75 -17.52 -15.71 6.89
CA SER A 75 -16.66 -16.90 6.99
C SER A 75 -15.25 -16.62 6.45
N LEU A 76 -14.23 -17.35 6.90
CA LEU A 76 -12.86 -17.17 6.41
C LEU A 76 -12.74 -17.26 4.87
N PRO A 77 -13.39 -18.22 4.17
CA PRO A 77 -13.39 -18.23 2.71
C PRO A 77 -14.01 -16.99 2.08
N GLU A 78 -15.05 -16.42 2.68
CA GLU A 78 -15.64 -15.17 2.20
C GLU A 78 -14.74 -13.98 2.44
N VAL A 79 -14.09 -13.90 3.60
CA VAL A 79 -13.09 -12.86 3.90
C VAL A 79 -11.95 -12.91 2.87
N GLU A 80 -11.42 -14.09 2.55
CA GLU A 80 -10.38 -14.24 1.53
C GLU A 80 -10.86 -13.74 0.16
N LYS A 81 -12.03 -14.18 -0.29
CA LYS A 81 -12.60 -13.77 -1.58
C LYS A 81 -12.85 -12.27 -1.66
N ILE A 82 -13.44 -11.69 -0.61
CA ILE A 82 -13.77 -10.27 -0.53
C ILE A 82 -12.50 -9.42 -0.51
N THR A 83 -11.53 -9.79 0.32
CA THR A 83 -10.26 -9.04 0.44
C THR A 83 -9.44 -9.15 -0.84
N ARG A 84 -9.32 -10.34 -1.45
CA ARG A 84 -8.67 -10.52 -2.75
C ARG A 84 -9.31 -9.64 -3.81
N LYS A 85 -10.65 -9.68 -3.93
CA LYS A 85 -11.38 -8.87 -4.90
C LYS A 85 -11.14 -7.38 -4.67
N ALA A 86 -11.24 -6.89 -3.43
CA ALA A 86 -11.01 -5.49 -3.12
C ALA A 86 -9.59 -5.03 -3.47
N VAL A 87 -8.58 -5.88 -3.23
CA VAL A 87 -7.20 -5.58 -3.62
C VAL A 87 -7.05 -5.52 -5.15
N LEU A 88 -7.59 -6.50 -5.88
CA LEU A 88 -7.53 -6.52 -7.35
C LEU A 88 -8.27 -5.35 -7.99
N ASP A 89 -9.38 -4.91 -7.40
CA ASP A 89 -10.17 -3.78 -7.90
C ASP A 89 -9.49 -2.42 -7.60
N SER A 90 -8.69 -2.34 -6.52
CA SER A 90 -8.10 -1.07 -6.07
C SER A 90 -6.65 -0.87 -6.53
N PHE A 91 -5.86 -1.94 -6.59
CA PHE A 91 -4.45 -1.90 -6.94
C PHE A 91 -4.20 -2.24 -8.41
N LYS A 92 -3.16 -1.67 -9.01
CA LYS A 92 -2.77 -1.95 -10.40
C LYS A 92 -1.92 -3.23 -10.44
N GLY A 93 -2.55 -4.38 -10.24
CA GLY A 93 -1.91 -5.69 -10.31
C GLY A 93 -2.34 -6.64 -9.20
N GLU A 94 -2.00 -7.92 -9.35
CA GLU A 94 -2.19 -8.94 -8.33
C GLU A 94 -0.94 -9.03 -7.45
N PRO A 95 -1.07 -8.98 -6.11
CA PRO A 95 0.07 -9.20 -5.24
C PRO A 95 0.49 -10.67 -5.26
N GLU A 96 1.79 -10.94 -5.17
CA GLU A 96 2.29 -12.31 -4.99
C GLU A 96 1.71 -12.97 -3.72
N ASN A 97 1.51 -12.17 -2.66
CA ASN A 97 1.00 -12.62 -1.39
C ASN A 97 -0.18 -11.77 -0.92
N LEU A 98 -1.27 -12.43 -0.52
CA LEU A 98 -2.38 -11.81 0.20
C LEU A 98 -2.32 -12.25 1.66
N VAL A 99 -2.01 -11.32 2.55
CA VAL A 99 -1.92 -11.59 3.99
C VAL A 99 -3.15 -11.03 4.68
N VAL A 100 -3.93 -11.88 5.31
CA VAL A 100 -5.09 -11.48 6.12
C VAL A 100 -4.80 -11.79 7.58
N SER A 101 -4.98 -10.81 8.45
CA SER A 101 -4.69 -10.90 9.88
C SER A 101 -5.83 -10.32 10.72
N PHE A 102 -5.95 -10.80 11.96
CA PHE A 102 -6.96 -10.36 12.93
C PHE A 102 -6.26 -9.95 14.22
N VAL A 103 -6.64 -8.78 14.75
CA VAL A 103 -6.08 -8.26 16.01
C VAL A 103 -7.03 -8.55 17.15
N PHE A 104 -6.50 -9.14 18.24
CA PHE A 104 -7.22 -9.33 19.49
C PHE A 104 -6.67 -8.35 20.53
N LYS A 105 -7.49 -7.41 20.98
CA LYS A 105 -7.10 -6.47 22.05
C LYS A 105 -6.96 -7.23 23.38
N LYS A 106 -5.99 -6.81 24.20
CA LYS A 106 -5.89 -7.26 25.60
C LYS A 106 -7.20 -6.90 26.31
N ASN A 107 -7.82 -7.87 26.98
CA ASN A 107 -9.03 -7.63 27.78
C ASN A 107 -8.77 -6.50 28.80
N GLY A 108 -9.55 -5.40 28.70
CA GLY A 108 -9.59 -4.30 29.69
C GLY A 108 -8.78 -3.04 29.35
N SER A 109 -8.99 -2.42 28.19
CA SER A 109 -8.62 -1.00 27.95
C SER A 109 -9.73 -0.27 27.22
#